data_AF-A0A3B9YX32-F1
#
_entry.id   AF-A0A3B9YX32-F1
#
_cell.length_a   1.000
_cell.length_b   1.000
_cell.length_c   1.000
_cell.angle_alpha   90.00
_cell.angle_beta   90.00
_cell.angle_gamma   90.00
#
_symmetry.space_group_name_H-M   'P 1'
#
loop_
_entity.id
_entity.type
_entity.pdbx_description
1 polymer ?
#
loop_
_entity_poly.entity_id
_entity_poly.type
_entity_poly.pdbx_seq_one_letter_code
_entity_poly.pdbx_strand_id
1 'polypeptide(L)'
;MTAFRVGLAGFWLVLVVYTGIVIANHGWGLLPIFFGDILAMAWPGQFNLDFSGFLALSALWTAWRNKFSGLGLGLSVVALLGGMGFLAPYLLFLSVQPNANARTILLGANAT
;
A
#
# COMPACT_ATOMS: atom_id res chain seq x y z
N MET A 1 -3.33 14.27 -13.71
CA MET A 1 -3.38 14.12 -12.24
C MET A 1 -4.79 13.88 -11.71
N THR A 2 -5.84 14.54 -12.22
CA THR A 2 -7.22 14.33 -11.74
C THR A 2 -7.68 12.86 -11.82
N ALA A 3 -7.54 12.20 -12.98
CA ALA A 3 -7.94 10.80 -13.14
C ALA A 3 -7.22 9.86 -12.16
N PHE A 4 -5.92 10.08 -11.93
CA PHE A 4 -5.13 9.33 -10.94
C PHE A 4 -5.69 9.50 -9.53
N ARG A 5 -5.99 10.74 -9.12
CA ARG A 5 -6.60 11.05 -7.81
C ARG A 5 -7.96 10.40 -7.63
N VAL A 6 -8.83 10.50 -8.65
CA VAL A 6 -10.15 9.88 -8.65
C VAL A 6 -10.05 8.36 -8.55
N GLY A 7 -9.14 7.75 -9.31
CA GLY A 7 -8.88 6.31 -9.24
C GLY A 7 -8.40 5.86 -7.85
N LEU A 8 -7.44 6.58 -7.26
CA LEU A 8 -6.95 6.28 -5.91
C LEU A 8 -8.05 6.41 -4.85
N ALA A 9 -8.80 7.52 -4.86
CA ALA A 9 -9.85 7.77 -3.88
C ALA A 9 -11.01 6.76 -4.03
N GLY A 10 -11.44 6.49 -5.27
CA GLY A 10 -12.49 5.53 -5.56
C GLY A 10 -12.10 4.10 -5.16
N PHE A 11 -10.90 3.65 -5.54
CA PHE A 11 -10.43 2.32 -5.16
C PHE A 11 -10.24 2.19 -3.64
N TRP A 12 -9.69 3.22 -2.98
CA TRP A 12 -9.52 3.19 -1.53
C TRP A 12 -10.86 3.10 -0.80
N LEU A 13 -11.88 3.84 -1.25
CA LEU A 13 -13.23 3.76 -0.68
C LEU A 13 -13.81 2.34 -0.83
N VAL A 14 -13.71 1.75 -2.02
CA VAL A 14 -14.15 0.37 -2.28
C VAL A 14 -13.41 -0.59 -1.34
N LEU A 15 -12.09 -0.46 -1.22
CA LEU A 15 -11.26 -1.33 -0.38
C LEU A 15 -11.66 -1.22 1.10
N VAL A 16 -11.86 -0.01 1.63
CA VAL A 16 -12.26 0.19 3.03
C VAL A 16 -13.64 -0.41 3.31
N VAL A 17 -14.62 -0.17 2.43
CA VAL A 17 -15.97 -0.73 2.58
C VAL A 17 -15.93 -2.26 2.51
N TYR A 18 -15.24 -2.81 1.50
CA TYR A 18 -15.10 -4.26 1.33
C TYR A 18 -14.41 -4.90 2.54
N THR A 19 -13.32 -4.30 3.03
CA THR A 19 -12.59 -4.77 4.21
C THR A 19 -13.47 -4.72 5.47
N GLY A 20 -14.26 -3.66 5.66
CA GLY A 20 -15.21 -3.55 6.76
C GLY A 20 -16.27 -4.66 6.74
N ILE A 21 -16.81 -4.99 5.56
CA ILE A 21 -17.76 -6.11 5.39
C ILE A 21 -17.07 -7.44 5.71
N VAL A 22 -15.86 -7.68 5.22
CA VAL A 22 -15.11 -8.92 5.51
C VAL A 22 -14.88 -9.08 7.01
N ILE A 23 -14.42 -8.02 7.69
CA ILE A 23 -14.19 -8.03 9.14
C ILE A 23 -15.50 -8.27 9.90
N ALA A 24 -16.60 -7.64 9.51
CA ALA A 24 -17.89 -7.83 10.17
C ALA A 24 -18.41 -9.28 10.08
N ASN A 25 -18.05 -10.01 9.01
CA ASN A 25 -18.51 -11.38 8.78
C ASN A 25 -17.49 -12.45 9.24
N HIS A 26 -16.19 -12.15 9.26
CA HIS A 26 -15.12 -13.13 9.47
C HIS A 26 -14.12 -12.77 10.59
N GLY A 27 -14.26 -11.60 11.21
CA GLY A 27 -13.37 -11.09 12.26
C GLY A 27 -12.04 -10.53 11.75
N TRP A 28 -11.10 -10.28 12.67
CA TRP A 28 -9.82 -9.59 12.42
C TRP A 28 -8.65 -10.52 12.04
N GLY A 29 -8.93 -11.77 11.68
CA GLY A 29 -7.93 -12.85 11.50
C GLY A 29 -7.11 -12.81 10.21
N LEU A 30 -6.87 -11.64 9.60
CA LEU A 30 -6.24 -11.53 8.27
C LEU A 30 -4.87 -12.21 8.20
N LEU A 31 -3.97 -11.93 9.16
CA LEU A 31 -2.58 -12.41 9.07
C LEU A 31 -2.47 -13.95 9.16
N PRO A 32 -3.13 -14.64 10.12
CA PRO A 32 -3.15 -16.10 10.12
C PRO A 32 -3.70 -16.72 8.83
N ILE A 33 -4.77 -16.15 8.26
CA ILE A 33 -5.35 -16.61 6.99
C ILE A 33 -4.34 -16.43 5.85
N PHE A 34 -3.78 -15.23 5.74
CA PHE A 34 -2.86 -14.85 4.68
C PHE A 34 -1.62 -15.76 4.61
N PHE A 35 -0.95 -15.97 5.75
CA PHE A 35 0.22 -16.84 5.81
C PHE A 35 -0.14 -18.33 5.78
N GLY A 36 -1.28 -18.73 6.32
CA GLY A 36 -1.79 -20.10 6.22
C GLY A 36 -1.99 -20.53 4.77
N ASP A 37 -2.57 -19.65 3.94
CA ASP A 37 -2.76 -19.90 2.51
C ASP A 37 -1.43 -20.07 1.77
N ILE A 38 -0.40 -19.29 2.11
CA ILE A 38 0.95 -19.44 1.54
C ILE A 38 1.51 -20.82 1.85
N LEU A 39 1.42 -21.24 3.12
CA LEU A 39 1.92 -22.56 3.55
C LEU A 39 1.16 -23.72 2.92
N ALA A 40 -0.12 -23.52 2.59
CA ALA A 40 -0.94 -24.52 1.91
C ALA A 40 -0.55 -24.75 0.44
N MET A 41 0.31 -23.90 -0.15
CA MET A 41 0.83 -24.05 -1.52
C MET A 41 -0.26 -24.23 -2.59
N ALA A 42 -1.40 -23.56 -2.41
CA ALA A 42 -2.51 -23.51 -3.35
C ALA A 42 -2.59 -22.14 -4.06
N TRP A 43 -3.56 -21.99 -4.99
CA TRP A 43 -3.76 -20.73 -5.71
C TRP A 43 -3.88 -19.48 -4.82
N PRO A 44 -4.62 -19.49 -3.69
CA PRO A 44 -4.64 -18.36 -2.75
C PRO A 44 -3.24 -18.03 -2.19
N GLY A 45 -2.47 -19.07 -1.85
CA GLY A 45 -1.10 -18.92 -1.38
C GLY A 45 -0.16 -18.31 -2.42
N GLN A 46 -0.29 -18.71 -3.68
CA GLN A 46 0.49 -18.12 -4.77
C GLN A 46 0.17 -16.63 -4.93
N PHE A 47 -1.10 -16.24 -4.87
CA PHE A 47 -1.51 -14.84 -4.93
C PHE A 47 -1.01 -14.03 -3.71
N ASN A 48 -1.10 -14.60 -2.51
CA ASN A 48 -0.61 -13.96 -1.28
C ASN A 48 0.92 -13.79 -1.31
N LEU A 49 1.67 -14.74 -1.87
CA LEU A 49 3.12 -14.61 -2.04
C LEU A 49 3.47 -13.51 -3.06
N ASP A 50 2.79 -13.47 -4.21
CA ASP A 50 2.96 -12.40 -5.20
C ASP A 50 2.64 -11.03 -4.62
N PHE A 51 1.50 -10.91 -3.92
CA PHE A 51 1.12 -9.69 -3.22
C PHE A 51 2.14 -9.27 -2.16
N SER A 52 2.72 -10.23 -1.43
CA SER A 52 3.80 -9.96 -0.48
C SER A 52 5.02 -9.32 -1.14
N GLY A 53 5.33 -9.71 -2.38
CA GLY A 53 6.34 -9.05 -3.22
C GLY A 53 6.01 -7.58 -3.47
N PHE A 54 4.75 -7.28 -3.83
CA PHE A 54 4.28 -5.89 -3.98
C PHE A 54 4.32 -5.09 -2.67
N LEU A 55 3.98 -5.71 -1.52
CA LEU A 55 4.08 -5.07 -0.21
C LEU A 55 5.53 -4.72 0.14
N ALA A 56 6.46 -5.65 -0.07
CA ALA A 56 7.88 -5.42 0.15
C ALA A 56 8.43 -4.33 -0.77
N LEU A 57 8.04 -4.33 -2.05
CA LEU A 57 8.43 -3.28 -2.99
C LEU A 57 7.86 -1.92 -2.60
N SER A 58 6.60 -1.86 -2.17
CA SER A 58 5.94 -0.63 -1.67
C SER A 58 6.66 -0.07 -0.44
N ALA A 59 7.02 -0.93 0.52
CA ALA A 59 7.77 -0.54 1.70
C ALA A 59 9.17 -0.02 1.34
N LEU A 60 9.91 -0.76 0.51
CA LEU A 60 11.24 -0.37 0.06
C LEU A 60 11.20 0.96 -0.71
N TRP A 61 10.26 1.11 -1.64
CA TRP A 61 10.06 2.36 -2.37
C TRP A 61 9.73 3.51 -1.42
N THR A 62 8.85 3.29 -0.44
CA THR A 62 8.50 4.31 0.57
C THR A 62 9.73 4.74 1.37
N ALA A 63 10.57 3.81 1.82
CA ALA A 63 11.80 4.15 2.53
C ALA A 63 12.78 4.91 1.62
N TRP A 64 13.05 4.37 0.43
CA TRP A 64 14.00 4.93 -0.55
C TRP A 64 13.59 6.34 -1.02
N ARG A 65 12.31 6.54 -1.35
CA ARG A 65 11.70 7.82 -1.74
C ARG A 65 11.95 8.92 -0.70
N ASN A 66 11.98 8.52 0.57
CA ASN A 66 12.17 9.40 1.72
C ASN A 66 13.61 9.31 2.29
N LYS A 67 14.59 8.94 1.46
CA LYS A 67 16.03 8.83 1.78
C LYS A 67 16.35 8.00 3.03
N PHE A 68 15.55 6.98 3.31
CA PHE A 68 15.68 6.16 4.52
C PHE A 68 15.71 6.99 5.81
N SER A 69 15.08 8.18 5.81
CA SER A 69 14.90 8.99 7.02
C SER A 69 14.08 8.24 8.07
N GLY A 70 14.16 8.65 9.34
CA GLY A 70 13.38 8.03 10.42
C GLY A 70 11.87 7.99 10.11
N LEU A 71 11.31 9.07 9.55
CA LEU A 71 9.93 9.09 9.08
C LEU A 71 9.70 8.13 7.89
N GLY A 72 10.62 8.09 6.93
CA GLY A 72 10.54 7.17 5.79
C GLY A 72 10.54 5.71 6.22
N LEU A 73 11.36 5.34 7.21
CA LEU A 73 11.39 4.01 7.80
C LEU A 73 10.08 3.69 8.53
N GLY A 74 9.57 4.62 9.35
CA GLY A 74 8.26 4.46 10.00
C GLY A 74 7.13 4.24 8.98
N LEU A 75 7.08 5.05 7.92
CA LEU A 75 6.10 4.89 6.84
C LEU A 75 6.29 3.58 6.07
N SER A 76 7.52 3.08 5.91
CA SER A 76 7.76 1.81 5.22
C SER A 76 7.19 0.60 5.97
N VAL A 77 7.20 0.62 7.30
CA VAL A 77 6.54 -0.42 8.12
C VAL A 77 5.03 -0.38 7.91
N VAL A 78 4.45 0.82 7.90
CA VAL A 78 3.01 1.00 7.61
C VAL A 78 2.69 0.56 6.18
N ALA A 79 3.57 0.82 5.21
CA ALA A 79 3.40 0.38 3.83
C ALA A 79 3.44 -1.15 3.68
N LEU A 80 4.35 -1.81 4.41
CA LEU A 80 4.50 -3.27 4.39
C LEU A 80 3.23 -3.96 4.92
N LEU A 81 2.63 -3.43 5.98
CA LEU A 81 1.46 -4.04 6.63
C LEU A 81 0.13 -3.55 6.05
N GLY A 82 0.08 -2.30 5.61
CA GLY A 82 -1.16 -1.63 5.17
C GLY A 82 -1.46 -1.79 3.69
N GLY A 83 -0.48 -2.23 2.88
CA GLY A 83 -0.65 -2.45 1.45
C GLY A 83 -1.34 -1.31 0.73
N MET A 84 -2.37 -1.63 -0.08
CA MET A 84 -3.10 -0.61 -0.81
C MET A 84 -3.97 0.29 0.09
N GLY A 85 -4.33 -0.18 1.29
CA GLY A 85 -4.99 0.61 2.32
C GLY A 85 -4.14 1.80 2.79
N PHE A 86 -2.81 1.65 2.80
CA PHE A 86 -1.86 2.74 3.05
C PHE A 86 -1.43 3.47 1.77
N LEU A 87 -1.03 2.72 0.75
CA LEU A 87 -0.34 3.30 -0.41
C LEU A 87 -1.28 4.20 -1.24
N ALA A 88 -2.59 3.91 -1.29
CA ALA A 88 -3.55 4.74 -2.01
C ALA A 88 -3.73 6.14 -1.36
N PRO A 89 -4.03 6.27 -0.06
CA PRO A 89 -4.11 7.59 0.59
C PRO A 89 -2.74 8.28 0.65
N TYR A 90 -1.64 7.53 0.76
CA TYR A 90 -0.30 8.11 0.70
C TYR A 90 -0.03 8.76 -0.67
N LEU A 91 -0.29 8.06 -1.77
CA LEU A 91 -0.16 8.61 -3.12
C LEU A 91 -1.13 9.76 -3.38
N LEU A 92 -2.35 9.69 -2.84
CA LEU A 92 -3.32 10.77 -2.95
C LEU A 92 -2.81 12.03 -2.25
N PHE A 93 -2.31 11.88 -1.00
CA PHE A 93 -1.68 12.96 -0.24
C PHE A 93 -0.49 13.57 -0.97
N LEU A 94 0.40 12.74 -1.54
CA LEU A 94 1.54 13.23 -2.33
C LEU A 94 1.08 13.97 -3.60
N SER A 95 0.00 13.49 -4.22
CA SER A 95 -0.49 14.06 -5.47
C SER A 95 -1.09 15.46 -5.30
N VAL A 96 -1.54 15.84 -4.10
CA VAL A 96 -2.14 17.17 -3.82
C VAL A 96 -1.13 18.19 -3.31
N GLN A 97 0.14 17.79 -3.12
CA GLN A 97 1.19 18.70 -2.70
C GLN A 97 1.48 19.78 -3.76
N PRO A 98 1.98 20.96 -3.34
CA PRO A 98 2.47 21.97 -4.28
C PRO A 98 3.50 21.36 -5.25
N ASN A 99 3.39 21.69 -6.54
CA ASN A 99 4.27 21.19 -7.62
C ASN A 99 4.29 19.65 -7.79
N ALA A 100 3.27 18.95 -7.31
CA ALA A 100 3.15 17.51 -7.51
C ALA A 100 3.05 17.15 -8.99
N ASN A 101 3.96 16.28 -9.42
CA ASN A 101 3.99 15.67 -10.74
C ASN A 101 4.50 14.23 -10.62
N ALA A 102 4.49 13.47 -11.72
CA ALA A 102 4.92 12.07 -11.69
C ALA A 102 6.36 11.90 -11.15
N ARG A 103 7.28 12.80 -11.52
CA ARG A 103 8.67 12.79 -11.06
C ARG A 103 8.76 12.99 -9.55
N THR A 104 8.10 14.01 -9.00
CA THR A 104 8.15 14.29 -7.55
C THR A 104 7.41 13.25 -6.72
N ILE A 105 6.34 12.64 -7.25
CA ILE A 105 5.65 11.53 -6.60
C ILE A 105 6.55 10.29 -6.57
N LEU A 106 7.14 9.88 -7.69
CA LEU A 106 7.94 8.65 -7.76
C LEU A 106 9.29 8.77 -7.05
N LEU A 107 10.02 9.87 -7.26
CA LEU A 107 11.39 10.03 -6.77
C LEU A 107 11.43 10.64 -5.36
N GLY A 108 10.40 11.40 -4.96
CA GLY A 108 10.36 12.09 -3.67
C GLY A 108 11.57 12.97 -3.43
N ALA A 109 12.26 12.74 -2.30
CA ALA A 109 13.47 13.49 -1.94
C ALA A 109 14.66 13.26 -2.88
N ASN A 110 14.57 12.26 -3.78
CA ASN A 110 15.56 11.98 -4.82
C ASN A 110 15.27 12.71 -6.15
N ALA A 111 14.21 13.53 -6.21
CA ALA A 111 13.89 14.34 -7.40
C ALA A 111 14.76 15.61 -7.56
N THR A 112 15.64 15.87 -6.59
CA THR A 112 16.56 17.02 -6.57
C THR A 112 17.55 16.94 -7.72
#